data_AF-A0A2V3JR52-F1
#
_entry.id   AF-A0A2V3JR52-F1
#
_cell.length_a   1.000
_cell.length_b   1.000
_cell.length_c   1.000
_cell.angle_alpha   90.00
_cell.angle_beta   90.00
_cell.angle_gamma   90.00
#
_symmetry.space_group_name_H-M   'P 1'
#
loop_
_entity.id
_entity.type
_entity.pdbx_description
1 polymer ?
#
loop_
_entity_poly.entity_id
_entity_poly.type
_entity_poly.pdbx_seq_one_letter_code
_entity_poly.pdbx_strand_id
1 'polypeptide(L)'
;MMPKNIELHIEELVLHGFSPGDRYRIGEAVEQELSRMLADRGVPESLALGGEIASVDGGAFEVATGSDAGVVGAQVAKAVYGGLRQ
;
A
#
# COMPACT_ATOMS: atom_id res chain seq x y z
N MET A 1 -18.97 -15.34 2.09
CA MET A 1 -18.08 -15.20 0.91
C MET A 1 -17.02 -16.28 1.00
N MET A 2 -16.71 -16.96 -0.11
CA MET A 2 -15.51 -17.80 -0.18
C MET A 2 -14.28 -16.89 -0.02
N PRO A 3 -13.25 -17.29 0.75
CA PRO A 3 -12.03 -16.50 0.84
C PRO A 3 -11.42 -16.37 -0.55
N LYS A 4 -11.20 -15.12 -1.01
CA LYS A 4 -10.46 -14.87 -2.25
C LYS A 4 -8.98 -15.02 -1.92
N ASN A 5 -8.29 -15.93 -2.59
CA ASN A 5 -6.83 -16.00 -2.55
C ASN A 5 -6.30 -14.95 -3.53
N ILE A 6 -5.49 -14.01 -3.03
CA ILE A 6 -5.00 -12.85 -3.78
C ILE A 6 -3.51 -12.78 -3.54
N GLU A 7 -2.76 -12.61 -4.62
CA GLU A 7 -1.35 -12.28 -4.59
C GLU A 7 -1.21 -10.89 -5.23
N LEU A 8 -0.78 -9.91 -4.44
CA LEU A 8 -0.50 -8.56 -4.91
C LEU A 8 1.01 -8.37 -4.92
N HIS A 9 1.57 -8.23 -6.11
CA HIS A 9 2.98 -7.91 -6.29
C HIS A 9 3.11 -6.43 -6.67
N ILE A 10 3.97 -5.70 -5.94
CA ILE A 10 4.28 -4.30 -6.21
C ILE A 10 5.75 -4.27 -6.64
N GLU A 11 5.98 -4.04 -7.93
CA GLU A 11 7.34 -4.02 -8.49
C GLU A 11 8.19 -2.89 -7.86
N GLU A 12 7.60 -1.70 -7.74
CA GLU A 12 8.29 -0.55 -7.17
C GLU A 12 7.32 0.33 -6.37
N LEU A 13 7.75 0.68 -5.16
CA LEU A 13 7.09 1.66 -4.30
C LEU A 13 7.97 2.91 -4.19
N VAL A 14 7.62 3.94 -4.97
CA VAL A 14 8.38 5.19 -5.01
C VAL A 14 7.94 6.12 -3.87
N LEU A 15 8.82 6.33 -2.89
CA LEU A 15 8.61 7.25 -1.78
C LEU A 15 9.69 8.34 -1.77
N HIS A 16 9.26 9.59 -1.86
CA HIS A 16 10.16 10.74 -1.78
C HIS A 16 10.23 11.29 -0.35
N GLY A 17 11.39 11.82 0.04
CA GLY A 17 11.57 12.48 1.34
C GLY A 17 11.89 11.56 2.53
N PHE A 18 12.07 10.26 2.29
CA PHE A 18 12.44 9.29 3.33
C PHE A 18 13.91 8.87 3.24
N SER A 19 14.50 8.50 4.38
CA SER A 19 15.87 7.98 4.40
C SER A 19 15.91 6.59 3.72
N PRO A 20 16.92 6.30 2.89
CA PRO A 20 17.09 4.96 2.31
C PRO A 20 17.18 3.84 3.35
N GLY A 21 17.55 4.15 4.59
CA GLY A 21 17.60 3.19 5.70
C GLY A 21 16.24 2.80 6.28
N ASP A 22 15.17 3.56 5.98
CA ASP A 22 13.81 3.26 6.44
C ASP A 22 13.05 2.35 5.46
N ARG A 23 13.56 2.16 4.23
CA ARG A 23 12.84 1.52 3.12
C ARG A 23 12.24 0.15 3.46
N TYR A 24 12.99 -0.71 4.15
CA TYR A 24 12.53 -2.06 4.48
C TYR A 24 11.46 -2.03 5.58
N ARG A 25 11.66 -1.20 6.62
CA ARG A 25 10.68 -1.06 7.70
C ARG A 25 9.37 -0.45 7.22
N ILE A 26 9.44 0.54 6.32
CA ILE A 26 8.26 1.11 5.69
C ILE A 26 7.59 0.06 4.78
N GLY A 27 8.37 -0.66 3.98
CA GLY A 27 7.85 -1.72 3.10
C GLY A 27 7.09 -2.82 3.85
N GLU A 28 7.68 -3.37 4.92
CA GLU A 28 7.02 -4.36 5.78
C GLU A 28 5.70 -3.84 6.36
N ALA A 29 5.68 -2.58 6.81
CA ALA A 29 4.48 -1.96 7.35
C ALA A 29 3.40 -1.71 6.27
N VAL A 30 3.82 -1.37 5.04
CA VAL A 30 2.91 -1.25 3.89
C VAL A 30 2.26 -2.59 3.57
N GLU A 31 3.05 -3.65 3.49
CA GLU A 31 2.57 -5.00 3.21
C GLU A 31 1.55 -5.45 4.26
N GLN A 32 1.88 -5.27 5.55
CA GLN A 32 1.00 -5.63 6.65
C GLN A 32 -0.33 -4.87 6.61
N GLU A 33 -0.29 -3.56 6.40
CA GLU A 33 -1.51 -2.75 6.37
C GLU A 33 -2.34 -3.00 5.10
N LEU A 34 -1.72 -3.16 3.93
CA LEU A 34 -2.44 -3.51 2.70
C LEU A 34 -3.12 -4.87 2.83
N SER A 35 -2.42 -5.87 3.37
CA SER A 35 -2.99 -7.20 3.64
C SER A 35 -4.23 -7.09 4.53
N ARG A 36 -4.13 -6.32 5.61
CA ARG A 36 -5.26 -6.05 6.52
C ARG A 36 -6.40 -5.35 5.79
N MET A 37 -6.13 -4.32 4.99
CA MET A 37 -7.16 -3.58 4.25
C MET A 37 -7.86 -4.44 3.19
N LEU A 38 -7.12 -5.27 2.47
CA LEU A 38 -7.69 -6.20 1.48
C LEU A 38 -8.57 -7.26 2.15
N ALA A 39 -8.17 -7.76 3.33
CA ALA A 39 -8.96 -8.70 4.12
C ALA A 39 -10.23 -8.07 4.71
N ASP A 40 -10.11 -6.88 5.31
CA ASP A 40 -11.19 -6.22 6.04
C ASP A 40 -12.18 -5.49 5.12
N ARG A 41 -11.67 -4.83 4.07
CA ARG A 41 -12.46 -3.97 3.18
C ARG A 41 -12.72 -4.59 1.82
N GLY A 42 -12.07 -5.70 1.51
CA GLY A 42 -12.18 -6.39 0.24
C GLY A 42 -11.24 -5.86 -0.84
N VAL A 43 -11.23 -6.58 -1.96
CA VAL A 43 -10.39 -6.31 -3.14
C VAL A 43 -11.00 -5.17 -3.97
N PRO A 44 -10.24 -4.09 -4.25
CA PRO A 44 -10.66 -3.06 -5.20
C PRO A 44 -11.03 -3.65 -6.58
N GLU A 45 -11.97 -3.01 -7.28
CA GLU A 45 -12.43 -3.50 -8.59
C GLU A 45 -11.32 -3.52 -9.65
N SER A 46 -10.38 -2.57 -9.58
CA SER A 46 -9.19 -2.52 -10.45
C SER A 46 -8.34 -3.80 -10.36
N LEU A 47 -8.25 -4.41 -9.16
CA LEU A 47 -7.56 -5.67 -8.93
C LEU A 47 -8.48 -6.89 -9.11
N ALA A 48 -9.79 -6.72 -9.01
CA ALA A 48 -10.75 -7.82 -9.08
C ALA A 48 -10.82 -8.46 -10.47
N LEU A 49 -10.49 -7.72 -11.53
CA LEU A 49 -10.37 -8.23 -12.90
C LEU A 49 -9.04 -8.99 -13.12
N GLY A 50 -8.10 -8.85 -12.19
CA GLY A 50 -6.72 -9.34 -12.33
C GLY A 50 -5.94 -8.59 -13.40
N GLY A 51 -4.68 -8.99 -13.59
CA GLY A 51 -3.78 -8.39 -14.58
C GLY A 51 -2.81 -7.38 -13.97
N GLU A 52 -2.19 -6.60 -14.84
CA GLU A 52 -1.15 -5.64 -14.49
C GLU A 52 -1.70 -4.21 -14.52
N ILE A 53 -1.41 -3.45 -13.47
CA ILE A 53 -1.68 -2.01 -13.42
C ILE A 53 -0.34 -1.31 -13.60
N ALA A 54 -0.17 -0.63 -14.74
CA ALA A 54 1.10 -0.02 -15.11
C ALA A 54 1.59 1.04 -14.11
N SER A 55 0.67 1.75 -13.47
CA SER A 55 0.98 2.72 -12.41
C SER A 55 -0.25 3.00 -11.57
N VAL A 56 -0.03 3.21 -10.28
CA VAL A 56 -1.04 3.69 -9.33
C VAL A 56 -0.55 5.00 -8.77
N ASP A 57 -1.33 6.07 -8.95
CA ASP A 57 -1.11 7.30 -8.20
C ASP A 57 -1.61 7.08 -6.76
N GLY A 58 -0.66 6.82 -5.85
CA GLY A 58 -0.94 6.69 -4.41
C GLY A 58 -1.33 8.02 -3.77
N GLY A 59 -1.18 9.14 -4.46
CA GLY A 59 -1.44 10.48 -3.95
C GLY A 59 -0.39 10.98 -2.97
N ALA A 60 -0.79 11.98 -2.18
CA ALA A 60 0.05 12.59 -1.16
C ALA A 60 -0.54 12.38 0.24
N PHE A 61 0.33 12.31 1.23
CA PHE A 61 -0.05 12.19 2.64
C PHE A 61 0.90 13.02 3.50
N GLU A 62 0.42 13.43 4.67
CA GLU A 62 1.22 14.15 5.65
C GLU A 62 1.65 13.20 6.77
N VAL A 63 2.90 13.33 7.21
CA VAL A 63 3.44 12.58 8.34
C VAL A 63 4.22 13.51 9.23
N ALA A 64 4.05 13.36 10.54
CA ALA A 64 4.81 14.12 11.50
C ALA A 64 6.30 13.75 11.42
N THR A 65 7.18 14.74 11.61
CA THR A 65 8.61 14.50 11.67
C THR A 65 8.94 13.53 12.80
N GLY A 66 9.79 12.53 12.52
CA GLY A 66 10.14 11.50 13.49
C GLY A 66 9.05 10.44 13.70
N SER A 67 8.02 10.40 12.85
CA SER A 67 7.06 9.29 12.85
C SER A 67 7.76 7.95 12.66
N ASP A 68 7.29 6.94 13.38
CA ASP A 68 7.78 5.58 13.22
C ASP A 68 7.45 5.03 11.81
N ALA A 69 8.31 4.15 11.30
CA ALA A 69 8.17 3.54 9.99
C ALA A 69 6.84 2.76 9.84
N GLY A 70 6.32 2.18 10.92
CA GLY A 70 5.01 1.53 10.95
C GLY A 70 3.86 2.49 10.67
N VAL A 71 3.92 3.70 11.27
CA VAL A 71 2.90 4.74 11.04
C VAL A 71 2.98 5.25 9.61
N VAL A 72 4.20 5.48 9.10
CA VAL A 72 4.42 5.88 7.71
C VAL A 72 3.87 4.83 6.74
N GLY A 73 4.24 3.56 6.92
CA GLY A 73 3.81 2.47 6.06
C GLY A 73 2.29 2.29 6.07
N ALA A 74 1.63 2.48 7.22
CA ALA A 74 0.18 2.44 7.29
C ALA A 74 -0.50 3.58 6.51
N GLN A 75 0.11 4.78 6.47
CA GLN A 75 -0.43 5.88 5.65
C GLN A 75 -0.22 5.62 4.16
N VAL A 76 0.97 5.15 3.77
CA VAL A 76 1.28 4.77 2.38
C VAL A 76 0.31 3.69 1.88
N ALA A 77 0.07 2.63 2.67
CA ALA A 77 -0.88 1.57 2.33
C ALA A 77 -2.30 2.09 2.09
N LYS A 78 -2.78 3.03 2.91
CA LYS A 78 -4.09 3.67 2.71
C LYS A 78 -4.14 4.47 1.42
N ALA A 79 -3.06 5.18 1.11
CA ALA A 79 -2.92 5.98 -0.10
C ALA A 79 -2.97 5.10 -1.36
N VAL A 80 -2.16 4.03 -1.38
CA VAL A 80 -2.16 3.01 -2.45
C VAL A 80 -3.53 2.33 -2.60
N TYR A 81 -4.14 1.89 -1.50
CA TYR A 81 -5.48 1.27 -1.55
C TYR A 81 -6.55 2.24 -2.07
N GLY A 82 -6.42 3.54 -1.75
CA GLY A 82 -7.27 4.59 -2.29
C GLY A 82 -7.08 4.80 -3.79
N GLY A 83 -5.82 4.82 -4.27
CA GLY A 83 -5.49 4.90 -5.70
C GLY A 83 -6.02 3.71 -6.50
N LEU A 84 -5.97 2.51 -5.93
CA LEU A 84 -6.53 1.29 -6.53
C LEU A 84 -8.05 1.30 -6.64
N ARG A 85 -8.76 2.22 -5.97
CA ARG A 85 -10.23 2.29 -6.02
C ARG A 85 -10.77 3.30 -7.02
N GLN A 86 -9.90 4.08 -7.65
CA GLN A 86 -10.25 5.09 -8.65
C GLN A 86 -10.25 4.46 -10.04
#